data_AF-A0A101MGA3-F1
#
_entry.id   AF-A0A101MGA3-F1
#
_cell.length_a   1.000
_cell.length_b   1.000
_cell.length_c   1.000
_cell.angle_alpha   90.00
_cell.angle_beta   90.00
_cell.angle_gamma   90.00
#
_symmetry.space_group_name_H-M   'P 1'
#
loop_
_entity.id
_entity.type
_entity.pdbx_description
1 polymer ?
#
loop_
_entity_poly.entity_id
_entity_poly.type
_entity_poly.pdbx_seq_one_letter_code
_entity_poly.pdbx_strand_id
1 'polypeptide(L)'
;MSSNSDAKSFPRPTAGYTQPFWRTQSDPLDNHQTTPDLPGETDILIIGGGYVGASAAYRLLAENPQNPTPRVVLVEARELCSGATGRNGGHLRPDIYYATALFAKRYGIEAAAEIVRFELSHLKIIEDLVRKENIDCDLTFTRSYDMYLDENQLQKVKTFYDSLVDQELDFMDDVKRHMSETPREASVSQQAISGLTNSSPISFVLPFPTA
;
A
#
# COMPACT_ATOMS: atom_id res chain seq x y z
N MET A 1 -5.28 19.91 40.61
CA MET A 1 -4.20 19.38 39.76
C MET A 1 -3.68 20.53 38.93
N SER A 2 -2.42 20.95 39.13
CA SER A 2 -1.85 22.08 38.39
C SER A 2 -1.69 21.70 36.92
N SER A 3 -2.31 22.46 36.02
CA SER A 3 -2.09 22.34 34.58
C SER A 3 -0.63 22.71 34.30
N ASN A 4 0.16 21.72 33.91
CA ASN A 4 1.56 21.93 33.53
C ASN A 4 1.58 22.68 32.19
N SER A 5 1.75 24.01 32.24
CA SER A 5 1.72 24.90 31.08
C SER A 5 2.96 24.80 30.18
N ASP A 6 3.98 24.03 30.60
CA ASP A 6 5.26 23.90 29.91
C ASP A 6 5.42 22.59 29.12
N ALA A 7 4.35 21.78 29.02
CA ALA A 7 4.34 20.65 28.12
C ALA A 7 4.36 21.17 26.67
N LYS A 8 5.49 20.98 25.96
CA LYS A 8 5.56 21.22 24.51
C LYS A 8 4.33 20.61 23.86
N SER A 9 3.46 21.45 23.29
CA SER A 9 2.26 20.97 22.64
C SER A 9 2.66 20.00 21.54
N PHE A 10 2.12 18.78 21.55
CA PHE A 10 2.25 17.88 20.42
C PHE A 10 1.85 18.63 19.14
N PRO A 11 2.59 18.46 18.02
CA PRO A 11 2.26 19.13 16.78
C PRO A 11 0.81 18.79 16.42
N ARG A 12 -0.04 19.82 16.42
CA ARG A 12 -1.44 19.68 16.01
C ARG A 12 -1.49 19.59 14.49
N PRO A 13 -2.49 18.91 13.92
CA PRO A 13 -2.74 18.99 12.49
C PRO A 13 -2.75 20.46 12.04
N THR A 14 -1.93 20.79 11.05
CA THR A 14 -1.82 22.16 10.54
C THR A 14 -3.11 22.55 9.83
N ALA A 15 -3.62 23.75 10.12
CA ALA A 15 -4.78 24.30 9.41
C ALA A 15 -4.42 24.60 7.94
N GLY A 16 -5.43 24.59 7.06
CA GLY A 16 -5.25 24.95 5.64
C GLY A 16 -4.47 23.91 4.83
N TYR A 17 -4.53 22.65 5.21
CA TYR A 17 -3.92 21.57 4.44
C TYR A 17 -4.58 21.44 3.05
N THR A 18 -3.79 21.06 2.04
CA THR A 18 -4.32 20.84 0.68
C THR A 18 -5.33 19.70 0.67
N GLN A 19 -6.46 19.90 -0.02
CA GLN A 19 -7.47 18.86 -0.21
C GLN A 19 -6.97 17.86 -1.26
N PRO A 20 -6.79 16.57 -0.93
CA PRO A 20 -6.41 15.56 -1.92
C PRO A 20 -7.62 15.11 -2.76
N PHE A 21 -7.34 14.57 -3.95
CA PHE A 21 -8.36 14.10 -4.89
C PHE A 21 -9.39 13.15 -4.26
N TRP A 22 -8.93 12.15 -3.50
CA TRP A 22 -9.80 11.17 -2.81
C TRP A 22 -10.69 11.75 -1.71
N ARG A 23 -10.51 13.03 -1.36
CA ARG A 23 -11.29 13.75 -0.34
C ARG A 23 -12.07 14.92 -0.95
N THR A 24 -12.23 14.94 -2.27
CA THR A 24 -13.04 15.95 -2.99
C THR A 24 -14.53 15.70 -2.85
N GLN A 25 -14.91 14.45 -2.61
CA GLN A 25 -16.27 14.03 -2.27
C GLN A 25 -16.31 13.72 -0.77
N SER A 26 -17.33 14.22 -0.08
CA SER A 26 -17.50 13.95 1.34
C SER A 26 -18.31 12.68 1.54
N ASP A 27 -17.91 11.87 2.52
CA ASP A 27 -18.60 10.67 2.94
C ASP A 27 -19.28 10.89 4.31
N PRO A 28 -20.46 10.31 4.59
CA PRO A 28 -21.09 10.39 5.92
C PRO A 28 -20.20 9.96 7.08
N LEU A 29 -19.21 9.08 6.82
CA LEU A 29 -18.25 8.61 7.82
C LEU A 29 -17.13 9.59 8.11
N ASP A 30 -16.92 10.63 7.28
CA ASP A 30 -15.81 11.58 7.42
C ASP A 30 -15.66 12.13 8.82
N ASN A 31 -16.78 12.58 9.39
CA ASN A 31 -16.88 13.18 10.72
C ASN A 31 -17.78 12.34 11.64
N HIS A 32 -17.98 11.07 11.32
CA HIS A 32 -18.89 10.23 12.09
C HIS A 32 -18.37 10.02 13.51
N GLN A 33 -19.24 10.34 14.47
CA GLN A 33 -19.02 10.11 15.88
C GLN A 33 -20.14 9.19 16.36
N THR A 34 -19.76 8.03 16.87
CA THR A 34 -20.72 7.04 17.40
C THR A 34 -21.32 7.49 18.73
N THR A 35 -20.61 8.31 19.50
CA THR A 35 -21.05 8.91 20.76
C THR A 35 -20.64 10.38 20.84
N PRO A 36 -21.40 11.24 21.56
CA PRO A 36 -21.05 12.65 21.72
C PRO A 36 -19.81 12.86 22.61
N ASP A 37 -19.62 11.98 23.60
CA ASP A 37 -18.49 11.99 24.52
C ASP A 37 -17.68 10.69 24.36
N LEU A 38 -16.37 10.78 24.62
CA LEU A 38 -15.52 9.60 24.69
C LEU A 38 -15.89 8.76 25.93
N PRO A 39 -15.87 7.42 25.82
CA PRO A 39 -16.07 6.57 26.99
C PRO A 39 -14.91 6.78 27.99
N GLY A 40 -15.22 6.73 29.29
CA GLY A 40 -14.22 6.91 30.34
C GLY A 40 -13.18 5.78 30.42
N GLU A 41 -13.49 4.62 29.85
CA GLU A 41 -12.61 3.46 29.77
C GLU A 41 -12.86 2.65 28.49
N THR A 42 -11.82 1.96 28.01
CA THR A 42 -11.86 1.06 26.86
C THR A 42 -10.80 -0.01 27.02
N ASP A 43 -10.97 -1.15 26.37
CA ASP A 43 -9.99 -2.24 26.44
C ASP A 43 -8.89 -2.02 25.41
N ILE A 44 -9.23 -1.43 24.25
CA ILE A 44 -8.31 -1.12 23.16
C ILE A 44 -8.62 0.28 22.61
N LEU A 45 -7.63 1.17 22.67
CA LEU A 45 -7.67 2.49 22.02
C LEU A 45 -6.83 2.48 20.74
N ILE A 46 -7.47 2.74 19.60
CA ILE A 46 -6.84 2.91 18.28
C ILE A 46 -6.72 4.41 18.00
N ILE A 47 -5.51 4.88 17.73
CA ILE A 47 -5.22 6.28 17.40
C ILE A 47 -4.92 6.38 15.91
N GLY A 48 -5.82 7.01 15.16
CA GLY A 48 -5.73 7.25 13.72
C GLY A 48 -6.73 6.44 12.90
N GLY A 49 -7.57 7.14 12.15
CA GLY A 49 -8.63 6.59 11.29
C GLY A 49 -8.20 6.36 9.84
N GLY A 50 -6.96 5.92 9.63
CA GLY A 50 -6.47 5.50 8.31
C GLY A 50 -6.60 3.99 8.09
N TYR A 51 -6.06 3.48 6.98
CA TYR A 51 -6.11 2.06 6.61
C TYR A 51 -5.67 1.12 7.74
N VAL A 52 -4.57 1.46 8.42
CA VAL A 52 -4.01 0.63 9.51
C VAL A 52 -4.99 0.57 10.69
N GLY A 53 -5.49 1.72 11.15
CA GLY A 53 -6.42 1.79 12.27
C GLY A 53 -7.76 1.12 11.97
N ALA A 54 -8.33 1.37 10.79
CA ALA A 54 -9.55 0.72 10.34
C ALA A 54 -9.39 -0.80 10.19
N SER A 55 -8.27 -1.26 9.61
CA SER A 55 -7.98 -2.69 9.46
C SER A 55 -7.77 -3.40 10.79
N ALA A 56 -7.13 -2.73 11.75
CA ALA A 56 -6.96 -3.23 13.11
C ALA A 56 -8.32 -3.35 13.82
N ALA A 57 -9.15 -2.30 13.76
CA ALA A 57 -10.49 -2.30 14.34
C ALA A 57 -11.35 -3.44 13.73
N TYR A 58 -11.35 -3.56 12.41
CA TYR A 58 -12.08 -4.59 11.69
C TYR A 58 -11.67 -5.99 12.13
N ARG A 59 -10.36 -6.31 12.16
CA ARG A 59 -9.88 -7.65 12.57
C ARG A 59 -10.19 -7.97 14.03
N LEU A 60 -10.04 -6.98 14.92
CA LEU A 60 -10.36 -7.13 16.35
C LEU A 60 -11.84 -7.42 16.60
N LEU A 61 -12.73 -7.00 15.71
CA LEU A 61 -14.18 -7.16 15.86
C LEU A 61 -14.72 -8.34 15.04
N ALA A 62 -14.26 -8.53 13.81
CA ALA A 62 -14.78 -9.51 12.87
C ALA A 62 -14.11 -10.89 12.98
N GLU A 63 -12.86 -10.95 13.45
CA GLU A 63 -12.03 -12.17 13.42
C GLU A 63 -11.51 -12.59 14.80
N ASN A 64 -11.89 -11.88 15.87
CA ASN A 64 -11.43 -12.19 17.21
C ASN A 64 -12.30 -13.28 17.86
N PRO A 65 -11.74 -14.46 18.21
CA PRO A 65 -12.47 -15.53 18.86
C PRO A 65 -12.74 -15.28 20.35
N GLN A 66 -12.22 -14.19 20.92
CA GLN A 66 -12.39 -13.90 22.35
C GLN A 66 -13.83 -13.55 22.71
N ASN A 67 -14.27 -14.11 23.83
CA ASN A 67 -15.55 -13.83 24.46
C ASN A 67 -15.31 -13.45 25.94
N PRO A 68 -15.65 -12.23 26.37
CA PRO A 68 -16.35 -11.19 25.60
C PRO A 68 -15.47 -10.51 24.54
N THR A 69 -16.11 -9.98 23.49
CA THR A 69 -15.46 -9.10 22.51
C THR A 69 -14.91 -7.86 23.21
N PRO A 70 -13.66 -7.44 22.94
CA PRO A 70 -13.08 -6.27 23.58
C PRO A 70 -13.82 -4.99 23.16
N ARG A 71 -13.95 -4.04 24.09
CA ARG A 71 -14.41 -2.69 23.80
C ARG A 71 -13.30 -1.96 23.05
N VAL A 72 -13.55 -1.62 21.79
CA VAL A 72 -12.59 -0.91 20.93
C VAL A 72 -13.08 0.51 20.69
N VAL A 73 -12.20 1.49 20.90
CA VAL A 73 -12.43 2.89 20.55
C VAL A 73 -11.41 3.32 19.52
N LEU A 74 -11.87 3.87 18.40
CA LEU A 74 -11.01 4.51 17.39
C LEU A 74 -11.20 6.02 17.47
N VAL A 75 -10.09 6.76 17.57
CA VAL A 75 -10.09 8.22 17.56
C VAL A 75 -9.28 8.73 16.37
N GLU A 76 -9.78 9.79 15.73
CA GLU A 76 -9.10 10.52 14.66
C GLU A 76 -9.12 12.01 15.00
N ALA A 77 -8.01 12.70 14.75
CA ALA A 77 -7.84 14.11 15.10
C ALA A 77 -8.50 15.05 14.08
N ARG A 78 -8.81 14.54 12.90
CA ARG A 78 -9.45 15.22 11.77
C ARG A 78 -10.60 14.35 11.24
N GLU A 79 -10.79 14.32 9.93
CA GLU A 79 -11.68 13.39 9.27
C GLU A 79 -11.01 12.02 9.06
N LEU A 80 -11.81 10.96 9.00
CA LEU A 80 -11.33 9.64 8.59
C LEU A 80 -10.56 9.72 7.27
N CYS A 81 -9.51 8.93 7.12
CA CYS A 81 -8.65 8.90 5.94
C CYS A 81 -7.98 10.25 5.56
N SER A 82 -8.05 11.33 6.36
CA SER A 82 -7.48 12.65 6.01
C SER A 82 -5.94 12.72 5.94
N GLY A 83 -5.25 11.68 6.42
CA GLY A 83 -3.80 11.53 6.41
C GLY A 83 -3.25 10.87 5.13
N ALA A 84 -2.25 10.01 5.28
CA ALA A 84 -1.61 9.31 4.16
C ALA A 84 -2.60 8.47 3.34
N THR A 85 -3.59 7.86 4.01
CA THR A 85 -4.63 7.03 3.36
C THR A 85 -5.40 7.80 2.28
N GLY A 86 -5.93 8.98 2.54
CA GLY A 86 -6.64 9.77 1.53
C GLY A 86 -5.74 10.56 0.59
N ARG A 87 -4.41 10.39 0.64
CA ARG A 87 -3.42 11.16 -0.13
C ARG A 87 -2.50 10.27 -0.98
N ASN A 88 -2.76 8.98 -1.04
CA ASN A 88 -1.95 8.02 -1.79
C ASN A 88 -2.33 8.01 -3.30
N GLY A 89 -1.59 7.28 -4.14
CA GLY A 89 -1.82 7.23 -5.59
C GLY A 89 -2.84 6.20 -6.09
N GLY A 90 -3.42 5.39 -5.21
CA GLY A 90 -4.39 4.34 -5.53
C GLY A 90 -3.79 2.99 -5.94
N HIS A 91 -2.46 2.84 -5.92
CA HIS A 91 -1.79 1.63 -6.39
C HIS A 91 -1.57 0.61 -5.27
N LEU A 92 -2.01 -0.62 -5.50
CA LEU A 92 -1.66 -1.80 -4.70
C LEU A 92 -0.61 -2.59 -5.47
N ARG A 93 0.67 -2.35 -5.17
CA ARG A 93 1.78 -2.90 -5.96
C ARG A 93 2.97 -3.27 -5.05
N PRO A 94 3.34 -4.56 -4.97
CA PRO A 94 4.56 -5.00 -4.30
C PRO A 94 5.82 -4.45 -5.00
N ASP A 95 6.87 -4.15 -4.24
CA ASP A 95 8.16 -3.70 -4.76
C ASP A 95 9.19 -4.83 -4.79
N ILE A 96 9.31 -5.48 -5.95
CA ILE A 96 10.19 -6.64 -6.15
C ILE A 96 11.63 -6.25 -6.48
N TYR A 97 11.90 -5.00 -6.87
CA TYR A 97 13.22 -4.61 -7.38
C TYR A 97 13.96 -3.66 -6.46
N TYR A 98 13.39 -2.50 -6.18
CA TYR A 98 14.15 -1.40 -5.61
C TYR A 98 14.29 -1.55 -4.10
N ALA A 99 13.17 -1.58 -3.38
CA ALA A 99 13.18 -1.82 -1.94
C ALA A 99 13.78 -3.19 -1.61
N THR A 100 13.44 -4.22 -2.39
CA THR A 100 13.96 -5.58 -2.21
C THR A 100 15.49 -5.63 -2.34
N ALA A 101 16.09 -4.94 -3.31
CA ALA A 101 17.56 -4.85 -3.41
C ALA A 101 18.19 -4.16 -2.20
N LEU A 102 17.56 -3.08 -1.71
CA LEU A 102 18.02 -2.37 -0.52
C LEU A 102 17.95 -3.24 0.74
N PHE A 103 16.85 -3.97 0.93
CA PHE A 103 16.67 -4.87 2.06
C PHE A 103 17.58 -6.09 1.97
N ALA A 104 17.74 -6.69 0.79
CA ALA A 104 18.65 -7.81 0.59
C ALA A 104 20.08 -7.44 0.96
N LYS A 105 20.53 -6.24 0.59
CA LYS A 105 21.85 -5.73 0.96
C LYS A 105 22.02 -5.49 2.46
N ARG A 106 20.97 -5.06 3.16
CA ARG A 106 21.03 -4.70 4.59
C ARG A 106 20.82 -5.90 5.52
N TYR A 107 19.95 -6.83 5.13
CA TYR A 107 19.38 -7.83 6.02
C TYR A 107 19.44 -9.27 5.45
N GLY A 108 19.97 -9.46 4.24
CA GLY A 108 19.99 -10.76 3.56
C GLY A 108 18.76 -10.99 2.67
N ILE A 109 18.90 -11.92 1.74
CA ILE A 109 17.89 -12.16 0.70
C ILE A 109 16.59 -12.72 1.28
N GLU A 110 16.67 -13.55 2.31
CA GLU A 110 15.53 -14.18 2.96
C GLU A 110 14.62 -13.14 3.64
N ALA A 111 15.22 -12.17 4.34
CA ALA A 111 14.48 -11.07 4.97
C ALA A 111 13.82 -10.16 3.92
N ALA A 112 14.49 -9.92 2.79
CA ALA A 112 13.89 -9.16 1.68
C ALA A 112 12.73 -9.94 1.03
N ALA A 113 12.90 -11.25 0.84
CA ALA A 113 11.85 -12.13 0.31
C ALA A 113 10.63 -12.20 1.25
N GLU A 114 10.83 -12.17 2.57
CA GLU A 114 9.73 -12.09 3.54
C GLU A 114 8.88 -10.83 3.35
N ILE A 115 9.53 -9.68 3.13
CA ILE A 115 8.83 -8.41 2.85
C ILE A 115 8.02 -8.51 1.55
N VAL A 116 8.60 -9.06 0.48
CA VAL A 116 7.88 -9.24 -0.79
C VAL A 116 6.68 -10.16 -0.64
N ARG A 117 6.83 -11.31 0.04
CA ARG A 117 5.71 -12.22 0.31
C ARG A 117 4.63 -11.57 1.15
N PHE A 118 5.03 -10.77 2.16
CA PHE A 118 4.11 -9.98 2.96
C PHE A 118 3.32 -9.02 2.06
N GLU A 119 3.97 -8.23 1.21
CA GLU A 119 3.32 -7.32 0.27
C GLU A 119 2.36 -8.04 -0.70
N LEU A 120 2.81 -9.16 -1.28
CA LEU A 120 1.98 -9.98 -2.20
C LEU A 120 0.73 -10.53 -1.51
N SER A 121 0.85 -10.98 -0.25
CA SER A 121 -0.29 -11.51 0.50
C SER A 121 -1.41 -10.48 0.70
N HIS A 122 -1.08 -9.18 0.73
CA HIS A 122 -2.08 -8.11 0.88
C HIS A 122 -3.00 -8.01 -0.33
N LEU A 123 -2.53 -8.33 -1.52
CA LEU A 123 -3.36 -8.30 -2.73
C LEU A 123 -4.56 -9.23 -2.55
N LYS A 124 -4.30 -10.47 -2.11
CA LYS A 124 -5.35 -11.47 -1.90
C LYS A 124 -6.26 -11.10 -0.73
N ILE A 125 -5.68 -10.64 0.38
CA ILE A 125 -6.43 -10.21 1.57
C ILE A 125 -7.41 -9.07 1.23
N ILE A 126 -6.97 -8.08 0.44
CA ILE A 126 -7.81 -6.95 0.05
C ILE A 126 -8.92 -7.41 -0.91
N GLU A 127 -8.59 -8.26 -1.89
CA GLU A 127 -9.59 -8.86 -2.79
C GLU A 127 -10.69 -9.58 -2.00
N ASP A 128 -10.28 -10.47 -1.09
CA ASP A 128 -11.21 -11.26 -0.30
C ASP A 128 -12.04 -10.38 0.63
N LEU A 129 -11.46 -9.34 1.23
CA LEU A 129 -12.17 -8.38 2.06
C LEU A 129 -13.24 -7.63 1.28
N VAL A 130 -12.86 -7.04 0.14
CA VAL A 130 -13.79 -6.28 -0.74
C VAL A 130 -14.95 -7.16 -1.17
N ARG A 131 -14.66 -8.40 -1.57
CA ARG A 131 -15.69 -9.36 -1.97
C ARG A 131 -16.58 -9.80 -0.80
N LYS A 132 -15.99 -10.11 0.35
CA LYS A 132 -16.72 -10.62 1.53
C LYS A 132 -17.67 -9.57 2.08
N GLU A 133 -17.21 -8.33 2.23
CA GLU A 133 -17.98 -7.24 2.83
C GLU A 133 -18.75 -6.42 1.78
N ASN A 134 -18.65 -6.78 0.49
CA ASN A 134 -19.28 -6.11 -0.64
C ASN A 134 -19.00 -4.59 -0.64
N ILE A 135 -17.71 -4.24 -0.54
CA ILE A 135 -17.25 -2.86 -0.46
C ILE A 135 -17.32 -2.21 -1.85
N ASP A 136 -18.08 -1.11 -1.95
CA ASP A 136 -18.16 -0.29 -3.15
C ASP A 136 -16.84 0.46 -3.37
N CYS A 137 -15.98 -0.08 -4.23
CA CYS A 137 -14.69 0.52 -4.60
C CYS A 137 -14.23 0.09 -5.99
N ASP A 138 -13.36 0.90 -6.59
CA ASP A 138 -12.80 0.68 -7.94
C ASP A 138 -11.63 -0.33 -7.97
N LEU A 139 -11.67 -1.37 -7.12
CA LEU A 139 -10.59 -2.35 -7.06
C LEU A 139 -10.48 -3.11 -8.39
N THR A 140 -9.40 -2.87 -9.11
CA THR A 140 -9.08 -3.57 -10.36
C THR A 140 -7.64 -4.06 -10.32
N PHE A 141 -7.45 -5.36 -10.50
CA PHE A 141 -6.12 -5.92 -10.66
C PHE A 141 -5.68 -5.89 -12.12
N THR A 142 -4.48 -5.39 -12.35
CA THR A 142 -3.85 -5.31 -13.67
C THR A 142 -2.36 -5.64 -13.57
N ARG A 143 -1.73 -5.91 -14.71
CA ARG A 143 -0.27 -6.02 -14.77
C ARG A 143 0.34 -4.64 -14.75
N SER A 144 1.38 -4.47 -13.95
CA SER A 144 2.21 -3.26 -13.95
C SER A 144 3.55 -3.54 -14.62
N TYR A 145 4.08 -2.50 -15.26
CA TYR A 145 5.33 -2.54 -16.01
C TYR A 145 6.30 -1.50 -15.46
N ASP A 146 7.51 -1.92 -15.15
CA ASP A 146 8.62 -1.00 -14.86
C ASP A 146 9.47 -0.78 -16.09
N MET A 147 9.55 0.47 -16.54
CA MET A 147 10.36 0.88 -17.68
C MET A 147 11.62 1.61 -17.20
N TYR A 148 12.77 1.13 -17.65
CA TYR A 148 14.06 1.74 -17.35
C TYR A 148 14.58 2.50 -18.57
N LEU A 149 14.77 3.82 -18.41
CA LEU A 149 15.24 4.72 -19.47
C LEU A 149 16.75 5.01 -19.40
N ASP A 150 17.41 4.57 -18.32
CA ASP A 150 18.85 4.72 -18.10
C ASP A 150 19.52 3.35 -18.11
N GLU A 151 20.51 3.18 -18.97
CA GLU A 151 21.23 1.91 -19.17
C GLU A 151 21.92 1.44 -17.88
N ASN A 152 22.44 2.37 -17.07
CA ASN A 152 23.11 2.01 -15.82
C ASN A 152 22.11 1.51 -14.76
N GLN A 153 20.93 2.12 -14.65
CA GLN A 153 19.86 1.62 -13.77
C GLN A 153 19.35 0.27 -14.25
N LEU A 154 19.13 0.14 -15.57
CA LEU A 154 18.72 -1.11 -16.17
C LEU A 154 19.68 -2.24 -15.85
N GLN A 155 20.99 -2.02 -16.03
CA GLN A 155 21.99 -3.05 -15.76
C GLN A 155 21.99 -3.48 -14.29
N LYS A 156 21.82 -2.54 -13.35
CA LYS A 156 21.70 -2.85 -11.92
C LYS A 156 20.47 -3.69 -11.61
N VAL A 157 19.31 -3.30 -12.13
CA VAL A 157 18.06 -4.02 -11.91
C VAL A 157 18.10 -5.39 -12.56
N LYS A 158 18.67 -5.50 -13.76
CA LYS A 158 18.87 -6.78 -14.44
C LYS A 158 19.75 -7.72 -13.61
N THR A 159 20.91 -7.25 -13.15
CA THR A 159 21.79 -8.07 -12.29
C THR A 159 21.08 -8.51 -11.02
N PHE A 160 20.28 -7.64 -10.41
CA PHE A 160 19.52 -8.02 -9.22
C PHE A 160 18.40 -9.01 -9.55
N TYR A 161 17.63 -8.79 -10.62
CA TYR A 161 16.62 -9.72 -11.12
C TYR A 161 17.20 -11.11 -11.36
N ASP A 162 18.32 -11.20 -12.08
CA ASP A 162 18.97 -12.49 -12.38
C ASP A 162 19.36 -13.18 -11.05
N SER A 163 19.84 -12.43 -10.05
CA SER A 163 20.13 -12.98 -8.72
C SER A 163 18.89 -13.46 -7.95
N LEU A 164 17.71 -12.86 -8.17
CA LEU A 164 16.46 -13.33 -7.55
C LEU A 164 15.98 -14.64 -8.20
N VAL A 165 16.16 -14.77 -9.52
CA VAL A 165 15.85 -16.01 -10.25
C VAL A 165 16.75 -17.15 -9.80
N ASP A 166 18.05 -16.90 -9.64
CA ASP A 166 19.02 -17.92 -9.20
C ASP A 166 18.74 -18.43 -7.77
N GLN A 167 18.03 -17.66 -6.96
CA GLN A 167 17.62 -18.03 -5.60
C GLN A 167 16.31 -18.83 -5.56
N GLU A 168 15.71 -19.12 -6.73
CA GLU A 168 14.49 -19.93 -6.87
C GLU A 168 13.33 -19.43 -5.97
N LEU A 169 13.17 -18.12 -5.87
CA LEU A 169 12.13 -17.50 -5.05
C LEU A 169 10.75 -17.70 -5.70
N ASP A 170 9.80 -18.22 -4.93
CA ASP A 170 8.42 -18.53 -5.31
C ASP A 170 7.69 -17.43 -6.08
N PHE A 171 7.86 -16.17 -5.70
CA PHE A 171 7.19 -15.05 -6.36
C PHE A 171 7.80 -14.67 -7.72
N MET A 172 8.97 -15.19 -8.08
CA MET A 172 9.63 -14.87 -9.35
C MET A 172 8.98 -15.59 -10.54
N ASP A 173 8.20 -16.66 -10.31
CA ASP A 173 7.49 -17.38 -11.36
C ASP A 173 6.57 -16.47 -12.19
N ASP A 174 6.03 -15.44 -11.56
CA ASP A 174 5.05 -14.54 -12.15
C ASP A 174 5.62 -13.14 -12.44
N VAL A 175 6.94 -13.00 -12.27
CA VAL A 175 7.70 -11.85 -12.74
C VAL A 175 8.28 -12.17 -14.12
N LYS A 176 7.91 -11.40 -15.15
CA LYS A 176 8.43 -11.62 -16.52
C LYS A 176 9.28 -10.46 -17.00
N ARG A 177 10.45 -10.77 -17.55
CA ARG A 177 11.30 -9.81 -18.27
C ARG A 177 10.90 -9.75 -19.73
N HIS A 178 10.52 -8.56 -20.22
CA HIS A 178 10.33 -8.29 -21.64
C HIS A 178 11.42 -7.36 -22.16
N MET A 179 12.15 -7.83 -23.16
CA MET A 179 13.12 -7.03 -23.92
C MET A 179 12.43 -6.61 -25.21
N SER A 180 12.30 -5.31 -25.48
CA SER A 180 11.81 -4.82 -26.78
C SER A 180 12.76 -3.78 -27.34
N GLU A 181 13.08 -3.88 -28.64
CA GLU A 181 13.90 -2.91 -29.35
C GLU A 181 13.14 -1.61 -29.69
N THR A 182 11.81 -1.57 -29.50
CA THR A 182 11.00 -0.38 -29.77
C THR A 182 9.99 -0.10 -28.63
N PRO A 183 9.89 1.14 -28.11
CA PRO A 183 8.94 1.47 -27.04
C PRO A 183 7.47 1.13 -27.30
N ARG A 184 7.08 1.01 -28.57
CA ARG A 184 5.70 0.71 -29.01
C ARG A 184 5.33 -0.77 -28.97
N GLU A 185 6.29 -1.68 -28.96
CA GLU A 185 6.00 -3.12 -28.95
C GLU A 185 5.88 -3.67 -27.52
N ALA A 186 6.52 -3.03 -26.54
CA ALA A 186 6.35 -3.34 -25.12
C ALA A 186 4.98 -2.90 -24.56
N SER A 187 4.24 -2.02 -25.25
CA SER A 187 2.91 -1.59 -24.85
C SER A 187 1.85 -2.63 -25.26
N VAL A 188 1.68 -3.68 -24.45
CA VAL A 188 0.44 -4.46 -24.43
C VAL A 188 -0.64 -3.66 -23.67
N SER A 189 -0.88 -2.45 -24.16
CA SER A 189 -2.10 -1.65 -24.04
C SER A 189 -1.88 -0.43 -24.94
N GLN A 190 -2.60 -0.35 -26.06
CA GLN A 190 -2.42 0.68 -27.10
C GLN A 190 -2.72 2.12 -26.63
N GLN A 191 -2.92 2.38 -25.34
CA GLN A 191 -3.36 3.69 -24.82
C GLN A 191 -2.35 4.41 -23.94
N ALA A 192 -1.19 3.84 -23.60
CA ALA A 192 -0.42 4.39 -22.47
C ALA A 192 0.64 5.47 -22.81
N ILE A 193 1.27 5.52 -24.00
CA ILE A 193 2.44 6.41 -24.17
C ILE A 193 2.52 7.03 -25.57
N SER A 194 1.96 8.23 -25.73
CA SER A 194 2.35 9.14 -26.81
C SER A 194 3.56 9.97 -26.38
N GLY A 195 4.76 9.46 -26.66
CA GLY A 195 5.99 10.27 -26.64
C GLY A 195 7.08 9.73 -25.75
N LEU A 196 7.89 8.78 -26.24
CA LEU A 196 9.22 8.48 -25.70
C LEU A 196 10.20 8.15 -26.85
N THR A 197 11.43 8.61 -26.68
CA THR A 197 12.54 8.73 -27.65
C THR A 197 13.30 7.42 -27.93
N ASN A 198 14.25 7.48 -28.87
CA ASN A 198 15.01 6.41 -29.56
C ASN A 198 15.88 5.43 -28.71
N SER A 199 15.42 4.96 -27.55
CA SER A 199 16.08 3.86 -26.84
C SER A 199 15.08 2.79 -26.37
N SER A 200 15.44 1.53 -26.64
CA SER A 200 14.71 0.29 -26.37
C SER A 200 14.35 0.13 -24.89
N PRO A 201 13.08 0.26 -24.46
CA PRO A 201 12.73 0.08 -23.06
C PRO A 201 12.54 -1.41 -22.76
N ILE A 202 13.14 -1.83 -21.65
CA ILE A 202 12.89 -3.14 -21.05
C ILE A 202 11.81 -2.96 -20.01
N SER A 203 10.81 -3.83 -20.08
CA SER A 203 9.68 -3.81 -19.17
C SER A 203 9.70 -5.07 -18.32
N PHE A 204 9.54 -4.90 -17.01
CA PHE A 204 9.31 -6.03 -16.12
C PHE A 204 7.82 -6.09 -15.74
N VAL A 205 7.17 -7.22 -16.00
CA VAL A 205 5.79 -7.50 -15.61
C VAL A 205 5.80 -7.99 -14.16
N LEU A 206 5.08 -7.29 -13.30
CA LEU A 206 4.89 -7.69 -11.92
C LEU A 206 3.74 -8.70 -11.75
N PRO A 207 3.78 -9.50 -10.68
CA PRO A 207 2.91 -10.65 -10.51
C PRO A 207 1.43 -10.28 -10.27
N PHE A 208 0.55 -11.14 -10.78
CA PHE A 208 -0.85 -11.32 -10.45
C PHE A 208 -1.05 -12.78 -10.00
N PRO A 209 -1.58 -13.05 -8.78
CA PRO A 209 -1.82 -14.42 -8.35
C PRO A 209 -2.77 -15.11 -9.34
N THR A 210 -2.29 -16.16 -9.99
CA THR A 210 -3.17 -17.07 -10.72
C THR A 210 -4.03 -17.84 -9.73
N ALA A 211 -5.33 -17.91 -10.01
CA ALA A 211 -6.30 -18.72 -9.29
C ALA A 211 -5.93 -20.21 -9.28
#